data_AF-A0A6M8SRD9-F1
#
_entry.id   AF-A0A6M8SRD9-F1
#
_cell.length_a   1.000
_cell.length_b   1.000
_cell.length_c   1.000
_cell.angle_alpha   90.00
_cell.angle_beta   90.00
_cell.angle_gamma   90.00
#
_symmetry.space_group_name_H-M   'P 1'
#
loop_
_entity.id
_entity.type
_entity.pdbx_description
1 polymer ?
#
loop_
_entity_poly.entity_id
_entity_poly.type
_entity_poly.pdbx_seq_one_letter_code
_entity_poly.pdbx_strand_id
1 'polypeptide(L)'
;MSITTTLISSHRDKMAQRAAQLIHEGRAKNFEQARRQACLELGLSSKEIGACTAEIEAAMAHYQHLFCPDFDEDLLKLRQKALALMLFFQQFEPYLVGSILKGNASKHSDINLLVYSDDPKIVEIFLLNQQIDYSSKERKTQYRQTDSPTIAFWFDQTEVHLQILPSVARHQYAKKNERANYRQLQQLIADCQSTQTLASEE
;
A
#
# COMPACT_ATOMS: atom_id res chain seq x y z
N MET A 1 38.15 -3.25 9.76
CA MET A 1 36.77 -2.82 10.10
C MET A 1 35.71 -3.39 9.15
N SER A 2 35.96 -4.52 8.46
CA SER A 2 35.04 -5.03 7.41
C SER A 2 34.11 -6.16 7.89
N ILE A 3 34.46 -6.87 8.96
CA ILE A 3 33.73 -8.08 9.42
C ILE A 3 32.43 -7.70 10.17
N THR A 4 32.46 -6.63 10.95
CA THR A 4 31.30 -6.16 11.71
C THR A 4 30.18 -5.63 10.79
N THR A 5 30.53 -4.95 9.69
CA THR A 5 29.56 -4.42 8.74
C THR A 5 28.80 -5.53 8.00
N THR A 6 29.47 -6.62 7.63
CA THR A 6 28.85 -7.77 6.94
C THR A 6 27.93 -8.59 7.86
N LEU A 7 28.27 -8.70 9.16
CA LEU A 7 27.39 -9.36 10.12
C LEU A 7 26.12 -8.53 10.37
N ILE A 8 26.25 -7.21 10.48
CA ILE A 8 25.11 -6.30 10.64
C ILE A 8 24.19 -6.36 9.42
N SER A 9 24.71 -6.42 8.19
CA SER A 9 23.86 -6.57 7.00
C SER A 9 23.13 -7.92 6.99
N SER A 10 23.81 -9.02 7.32
CA SER A 10 23.17 -10.34 7.39
C SER A 10 22.03 -10.42 8.42
N HIS A 11 22.21 -9.78 9.58
CA HIS A 11 21.15 -9.73 10.60
C HIS A 11 19.99 -8.82 10.19
N ARG A 12 20.25 -7.72 9.48
CA ARG A 12 19.19 -6.87 8.89
C ARG A 12 18.36 -7.65 7.87
N ASP A 13 19.01 -8.38 6.97
CA ASP A 13 18.32 -9.14 5.92
C ASP A 13 17.42 -10.23 6.52
N LYS A 14 17.94 -11.00 7.49
CA LYS A 14 17.15 -12.03 8.20
C LYS A 14 15.95 -11.43 8.93
N MET A 15 16.12 -10.26 9.53
CA MET A 15 15.03 -9.58 10.22
C MET A 15 14.00 -9.01 9.22
N ALA A 16 14.42 -8.46 8.09
CA ALA A 16 13.53 -8.00 7.03
C ALA A 16 12.71 -9.16 6.44
N GLN A 17 13.34 -10.30 6.16
CA GLN A 17 12.67 -11.52 5.71
C GLN A 17 11.66 -12.03 6.73
N ARG A 18 12.03 -12.08 8.02
CA ARG A 18 11.09 -12.53 9.05
C ARG A 18 9.92 -11.56 9.26
N ALA A 19 10.19 -10.26 9.21
CA ALA A 19 9.14 -9.25 9.27
C ALA A 19 8.17 -9.37 8.09
N ALA A 20 8.67 -9.61 6.88
CA ALA A 20 7.85 -9.86 5.70
C ALA A 20 6.95 -11.11 5.86
N GLN A 21 7.50 -12.21 6.38
CA GLN A 21 6.72 -13.42 6.67
C GLN A 21 5.61 -13.16 7.70
N LEU A 22 5.89 -12.43 8.77
CA LEU A 22 4.89 -12.11 9.80
C LEU A 22 3.73 -11.26 9.27
N ILE A 23 4.00 -10.36 8.31
CA ILE A 23 2.97 -9.58 7.63
C ILE A 23 2.13 -10.51 6.73
N HIS A 24 2.78 -11.38 5.96
CA HIS A 24 2.09 -12.32 5.07
C HIS A 24 1.22 -13.33 5.84
N GLU A 25 1.71 -13.85 6.97
CA GLU A 25 0.98 -14.73 7.88
C GLU A 25 -0.20 -14.03 8.60
N GLY A 26 -0.38 -12.70 8.42
CA GLY A 26 -1.40 -11.92 9.11
C GLY A 26 -1.13 -11.70 10.60
N ARG A 27 0.06 -12.05 11.09
CA ARG A 27 0.47 -11.92 12.51
C ARG A 27 0.90 -10.50 12.87
N ALA A 28 1.14 -9.64 11.88
CA ALA A 28 1.43 -8.23 12.06
C ALA A 28 0.61 -7.36 11.10
N LYS A 29 0.02 -6.27 11.63
CA LYS A 29 -0.83 -5.36 10.84
C LYS A 29 -0.07 -4.18 10.23
N ASN A 30 1.13 -3.89 10.74
CA ASN A 30 1.95 -2.80 10.25
C ASN A 30 3.45 -3.17 10.33
N PHE A 31 4.27 -2.44 9.56
CA PHE A 31 5.70 -2.67 9.49
C PHE A 31 6.42 -2.51 10.83
N GLU A 32 5.95 -1.61 11.70
CA GLU A 32 6.57 -1.39 12.99
C GLU A 32 6.36 -2.58 13.94
N GLN A 33 5.13 -3.11 13.99
CA GLN A 33 4.77 -4.31 14.74
C GLN A 33 5.52 -5.52 14.20
N ALA A 34 5.54 -5.69 12.87
CA ALA A 34 6.25 -6.78 12.21
C ALA A 34 7.74 -6.76 12.55
N ARG A 35 8.38 -5.58 12.46
CA ARG A 35 9.79 -5.38 12.81
C ARG A 35 10.04 -5.70 14.28
N ARG A 36 9.22 -5.18 15.18
CA ARG A 36 9.39 -5.41 16.62
C ARG A 36 9.28 -6.91 16.94
N GLN A 37 8.31 -7.60 16.35
CA GLN A 37 8.12 -9.03 16.54
C GLN A 37 9.26 -9.84 15.92
N ALA A 38 9.74 -9.48 14.72
CA ALA A 38 10.89 -10.13 14.10
C ALA A 38 12.16 -9.98 14.94
N CYS A 39 12.42 -8.79 15.50
CA CYS A 39 13.54 -8.56 16.42
C CYS A 39 13.43 -9.46 17.67
N LEU A 40 12.23 -9.58 18.25
CA LEU A 40 12.00 -10.44 19.41
C LEU A 40 12.23 -11.92 19.08
N GLU A 41 11.72 -12.42 17.96
CA GLU A 41 11.89 -13.82 17.55
C GLU A 41 13.35 -14.16 17.22
N LEU A 42 14.13 -13.18 16.76
CA LEU A 42 15.54 -13.36 16.40
C LEU A 42 16.52 -13.03 17.54
N GLY A 43 16.03 -12.60 18.71
CA GLY A 43 16.87 -12.20 19.84
C GLY A 43 17.71 -10.94 19.58
N LEU A 44 17.26 -10.07 18.66
CA LEU A 44 17.98 -8.88 18.21
C LEU A 44 17.43 -7.61 18.88
N SER A 45 18.31 -6.67 19.22
CA SER A 45 17.88 -5.37 19.73
C SER A 45 17.34 -4.49 18.59
N SER A 46 16.09 -4.04 18.66
CA SER A 46 15.52 -3.13 17.65
C SER A 46 16.25 -1.79 17.53
N LYS A 47 17.06 -1.42 18.54
CA LYS A 47 17.91 -0.22 18.52
C LYS A 47 19.18 -0.39 17.69
N GLU A 48 19.67 -1.62 17.54
CA GLU A 48 20.93 -1.93 16.86
C GLU A 48 20.71 -2.26 15.38
N ILE A 49 19.52 -2.76 15.04
CA ILE A 49 19.19 -3.26 13.70
C ILE A 49 17.95 -2.51 13.19
N GLY A 50 18.19 -1.31 12.68
CA GLY A 50 17.17 -0.48 12.08
C GLY A 50 16.98 -0.82 10.61
N ALA A 51 16.39 -1.98 10.28
CA ALA A 51 15.91 -2.15 8.91
C ALA A 51 14.85 -1.10 8.62
N CYS A 52 15.03 -0.41 7.51
CA CYS A 52 14.09 0.58 7.03
C CYS A 52 12.86 -0.14 6.47
N THR A 53 11.70 0.51 6.51
CA THR A 53 10.47 -0.01 5.88
C THR A 53 10.72 -0.49 4.46
N ALA A 54 11.56 0.21 3.69
CA ALA A 54 11.96 -0.17 2.33
C ALA A 54 12.64 -1.55 2.24
N GLU A 55 13.46 -1.93 3.23
CA GLU A 55 14.13 -3.24 3.24
C GLU A 55 13.13 -4.37 3.52
N ILE A 56 12.17 -4.12 4.43
CA ILE A 56 11.08 -5.07 4.71
C ILE A 56 10.20 -5.22 3.46
N GLU A 57 9.87 -4.12 2.78
CA GLU A 57 9.11 -4.13 1.53
C GLU A 57 9.84 -4.91 0.42
N ALA A 58 11.15 -4.72 0.25
CA ALA A 58 11.95 -5.47 -0.72
C ALA A 58 12.00 -6.97 -0.41
N ALA A 59 12.21 -7.33 0.87
CA ALA A 59 12.18 -8.74 1.29
C ALA A 59 10.81 -9.38 1.08
N MET A 60 9.73 -8.61 1.28
CA MET A 60 8.36 -9.07 1.04
C MET A 60 8.08 -9.32 -0.44
N ALA A 61 8.49 -8.41 -1.32
CA ALA A 61 8.37 -8.60 -2.77
C ALA A 61 9.12 -9.85 -3.23
N HIS A 62 10.34 -10.06 -2.73
CA HIS A 62 11.12 -11.26 -3.04
C HIS A 62 10.44 -12.54 -2.55
N TYR A 63 9.89 -12.53 -1.33
CA TYR A 63 9.15 -13.67 -0.78
C TYR A 63 7.90 -13.99 -1.61
N GLN A 64 7.12 -12.97 -1.98
CA GLN A 64 5.92 -13.14 -2.79
C GLN A 64 6.25 -13.75 -4.15
N HIS A 65 7.28 -13.26 -4.84
CA HIS A 65 7.67 -13.79 -6.14
C HIS A 65 8.17 -15.25 -6.07
N LEU A 66 8.78 -15.67 -4.95
CA LEU A 66 9.26 -17.05 -4.78
C LEU A 66 8.17 -18.03 -4.33
N PHE A 67 7.22 -17.58 -3.52
CA PHE A 67 6.27 -18.47 -2.82
C PHE A 67 4.81 -18.26 -3.21
N CYS A 68 4.49 -17.26 -4.03
CA CYS A 68 3.14 -16.97 -4.50
C CYS A 68 3.12 -16.96 -6.05
N PRO A 69 2.82 -18.09 -6.70
CA PRO A 69 2.85 -18.18 -8.17
C PRO A 69 1.83 -17.25 -8.85
N ASP A 70 0.68 -17.00 -8.21
CA ASP A 70 -0.38 -16.14 -8.75
C ASP A 70 -0.20 -14.65 -8.41
N PHE A 71 0.93 -14.27 -7.82
CA PHE A 71 1.16 -12.92 -7.29
C PHE A 71 0.97 -11.83 -8.35
N ASP A 72 1.57 -12.01 -9.53
CA ASP A 72 1.51 -11.02 -10.60
C ASP A 72 0.09 -10.86 -11.15
N GLU A 73 -0.65 -11.96 -11.26
CA GLU A 73 -2.06 -11.91 -11.66
C GLU A 73 -2.94 -11.22 -10.63
N ASP A 74 -2.77 -11.53 -9.35
CA ASP A 74 -3.54 -10.92 -8.26
C ASP A 74 -3.25 -9.42 -8.16
N LEU A 75 -1.98 -9.03 -8.30
CA LEU A 75 -1.58 -7.63 -8.34
C LEU A 75 -2.19 -6.91 -9.56
N LEU A 76 -2.19 -7.54 -10.73
CA LEU A 76 -2.80 -6.99 -11.94
C LEU A 76 -4.32 -6.78 -11.75
N LYS A 77 -5.02 -7.78 -11.19
CA LYS A 77 -6.47 -7.69 -10.88
C LYS A 77 -6.74 -6.53 -9.92
N LEU A 78 -5.95 -6.38 -8.86
CA LEU A 78 -6.08 -5.27 -7.91
C LEU A 78 -5.83 -3.90 -8.57
N ARG A 79 -4.83 -3.80 -9.46
CA ARG A 79 -4.56 -2.57 -10.21
C ARG A 79 -5.71 -2.21 -11.15
N GLN A 80 -6.32 -3.19 -11.82
CA GLN A 80 -7.49 -2.98 -12.67
C GLN A 80 -8.71 -2.49 -11.87
N LYS A 81 -8.97 -3.09 -10.69
CA LYS A 81 -10.02 -2.62 -9.77
C LYS A 81 -9.77 -1.19 -9.32
N ALA A 82 -8.54 -0.87 -8.91
CA ALA A 82 -8.14 0.48 -8.53
C ALA A 82 -8.35 1.47 -9.69
N LEU A 83 -8.01 1.09 -10.92
CA LEU A 83 -8.21 1.94 -12.10
C LEU A 83 -9.69 2.25 -12.35
N ALA A 84 -10.57 1.26 -12.21
CA ALA A 84 -12.02 1.44 -12.33
C ALA A 84 -12.56 2.40 -11.26
N LEU A 85 -12.11 2.25 -10.01
CA LEU A 85 -12.48 3.16 -8.92
C LEU A 85 -11.95 4.58 -9.14
N MET A 86 -10.73 4.73 -9.67
CA MET A 86 -10.18 6.04 -10.01
C MET A 86 -10.98 6.72 -11.13
N LEU A 87 -11.55 5.96 -12.07
CA LEU A 87 -12.47 6.51 -13.06
C LEU A 87 -13.80 6.93 -12.42
N PHE A 88 -14.33 6.12 -11.50
CA PHE A 88 -15.57 6.43 -10.78
C PHE A 88 -15.47 7.71 -9.93
N PHE A 89 -14.33 7.93 -9.26
CA PHE A 89 -14.07 9.13 -8.46
C PHE A 89 -13.37 10.26 -9.23
N GLN A 90 -13.34 10.23 -10.57
CA GLN A 90 -12.54 11.17 -11.39
C GLN A 90 -12.75 12.64 -11.02
N GLN A 91 -13.98 13.04 -10.67
CA GLN A 91 -14.31 14.42 -10.28
C GLN A 91 -13.58 14.91 -9.02
N PHE A 92 -13.06 14.02 -8.18
CA PHE A 92 -12.31 14.33 -6.95
C PHE A 92 -10.79 14.16 -7.12
N GLU A 93 -10.33 14.03 -8.36
CA GLU A 93 -8.92 13.88 -8.73
C GLU A 93 -8.21 12.77 -7.93
N PRO A 94 -8.59 11.49 -8.12
CA PRO A 94 -8.14 10.40 -7.28
C PRO A 94 -6.70 10.00 -7.58
N TYR A 95 -6.00 9.55 -6.55
CA TYR A 95 -4.65 8.99 -6.62
C TYR A 95 -4.60 7.65 -5.89
N LEU A 96 -3.91 6.67 -6.50
CA LEU A 96 -3.58 5.42 -5.85
C LEU A 96 -2.38 5.62 -4.91
N VAL A 97 -2.48 5.04 -3.71
CA VAL A 97 -1.40 5.03 -2.71
C VAL A 97 -1.29 3.64 -2.07
N GLY A 98 -0.22 3.40 -1.31
CA GLY A 98 -0.06 2.16 -0.55
C GLY A 98 0.48 0.96 -1.34
N SER A 99 0.09 -0.24 -0.94
CA SER A 99 0.73 -1.51 -1.35
C SER A 99 0.60 -1.84 -2.84
N ILE A 100 -0.56 -1.54 -3.43
CA ILE A 100 -0.83 -1.82 -4.85
C ILE A 100 0.07 -0.99 -5.76
N LEU A 101 0.31 0.27 -5.38
CA LEU A 101 1.23 1.15 -6.09
C LEU A 101 2.66 0.61 -6.02
N LYS A 102 3.10 0.26 -4.80
CA LYS A 102 4.44 -0.28 -4.55
C LYS A 102 4.69 -1.66 -5.15
N GLY A 103 3.65 -2.33 -5.65
CA GLY A 103 3.76 -3.65 -6.23
C GLY A 103 4.04 -4.76 -5.21
N ASN A 104 3.57 -4.59 -3.97
CA ASN A 104 3.72 -5.57 -2.90
C ASN A 104 2.38 -6.08 -2.34
N ALA A 105 1.29 -5.76 -3.05
CA ALA A 105 -0.05 -6.17 -2.69
C ALA A 105 -0.29 -7.66 -2.98
N SER A 106 -0.74 -8.39 -1.97
CA SER A 106 -1.26 -9.75 -2.09
C SER A 106 -2.77 -9.76 -2.39
N LYS A 107 -3.33 -10.93 -2.70
CA LYS A 107 -4.77 -11.17 -2.92
C LYS A 107 -5.72 -10.53 -1.90
N HIS A 108 -5.29 -10.41 -0.64
CA HIS A 108 -6.08 -9.87 0.46
C HIS A 108 -5.74 -8.43 0.81
N SER A 109 -5.02 -7.73 -0.08
CA SER A 109 -4.65 -6.34 0.15
C SER A 109 -5.78 -5.38 -0.19
N ASP A 110 -5.95 -4.40 0.69
CA ASP A 110 -6.97 -3.35 0.53
C ASP A 110 -6.54 -2.32 -0.52
N ILE A 111 -7.52 -1.76 -1.22
CA ILE A 111 -7.29 -0.67 -2.19
C ILE A 111 -7.28 0.66 -1.43
N ASN A 112 -6.15 1.36 -1.44
CA ASN A 112 -6.01 2.65 -0.78
C ASN A 112 -6.00 3.77 -1.81
N LEU A 113 -7.05 4.60 -1.80
CA LEU A 113 -7.20 5.76 -2.66
C LEU A 113 -7.17 7.05 -1.86
N LEU A 114 -6.64 8.08 -2.51
CA LEU A 114 -6.62 9.44 -2.00
C LEU A 114 -7.43 10.33 -2.94
N VAL A 115 -8.35 11.11 -2.38
CA VAL A 115 -9.12 12.12 -3.11
C VAL A 115 -8.99 13.48 -2.45
N TYR A 116 -9.21 14.53 -3.25
CA TYR A 116 -9.15 15.90 -2.76
C TYR A 116 -10.54 16.54 -2.76
N SER A 117 -10.95 17.02 -1.59
CA SER A 117 -12.16 17.80 -1.41
C SER A 117 -12.01 18.70 -0.19
N ASP A 118 -12.37 19.98 -0.32
CA ASP A 118 -12.39 20.91 0.82
C ASP A 118 -13.60 20.69 1.74
N ASP A 119 -14.65 20.00 1.25
CA ASP A 119 -15.76 19.51 2.05
C ASP A 119 -15.87 17.98 1.92
N PRO A 120 -15.55 17.19 2.97
CA PRO A 120 -15.66 15.74 2.91
C PRO A 120 -17.09 15.24 2.74
N LYS A 121 -18.10 16.01 3.14
CA LYS A 121 -19.52 15.62 3.00
C LYS A 121 -19.93 15.47 1.54
N ILE A 122 -19.30 16.20 0.62
CA ILE A 122 -19.58 16.08 -0.82
C ILE A 122 -19.24 14.66 -1.31
N VAL A 123 -18.15 14.07 -0.80
CA VAL A 123 -17.74 12.70 -1.16
C VAL A 123 -18.71 11.69 -0.56
N GLU A 124 -19.14 11.90 0.68
CA GLU A 124 -20.15 11.05 1.32
C GLU A 124 -21.51 11.09 0.59
N ILE A 125 -22.00 12.29 0.24
CA ILE A 125 -23.23 12.48 -0.54
C ILE A 125 -23.09 11.80 -1.91
N PHE A 126 -21.93 11.88 -2.55
CA PHE A 126 -21.68 11.20 -3.82
C PHE A 126 -21.83 9.67 -3.67
N LEU A 127 -21.29 9.07 -2.61
CA LEU A 127 -21.45 7.64 -2.34
C LEU A 127 -22.91 7.26 -2.06
N LEU A 128 -23.62 8.07 -1.27
CA LEU A 128 -25.05 7.87 -0.98
C LEU A 128 -25.91 7.92 -2.24
N ASN A 129 -25.66 8.90 -3.12
CA ASN A 129 -26.38 9.04 -4.40
C ASN A 129 -26.17 7.83 -5.31
N GLN A 130 -25.02 7.18 -5.20
CA GLN A 130 -24.67 5.97 -5.95
C GLN A 130 -25.09 4.69 -5.23
N GLN A 131 -25.80 4.82 -4.10
CA GLN A 131 -26.31 3.71 -3.27
C GLN A 131 -25.20 2.77 -2.78
N ILE A 132 -24.03 3.34 -2.46
CA ILE A 132 -22.89 2.59 -1.91
C ILE A 132 -22.92 2.69 -0.39
N ASP A 133 -23.04 1.53 0.27
CA ASP A 133 -22.90 1.43 1.72
C ASP A 133 -21.44 1.69 2.12
N TYR A 134 -21.25 2.59 3.08
CA TYR A 134 -19.92 2.96 3.54
C TYR A 134 -19.85 3.09 5.07
N SER A 135 -18.64 2.93 5.61
CA SER A 135 -18.30 3.24 6.99
C SER A 135 -17.32 4.42 7.01
N SER A 136 -17.69 5.52 7.67
CA SER A 136 -16.79 6.65 7.89
C SER A 136 -15.99 6.46 9.18
N LYS A 137 -14.67 6.67 9.13
CA LYS A 137 -13.80 6.77 10.30
C LYS A 137 -13.06 8.09 10.25
N GLU A 138 -13.28 8.93 11.26
CA GLU A 138 -12.49 10.14 11.43
C GLU A 138 -11.07 9.76 11.89
N ARG A 139 -10.06 10.07 11.08
CA ARG A 139 -8.67 10.08 11.53
C ARG A 139 -8.24 11.52 11.76
N LYS A 140 -7.78 11.82 12.96
CA LYS A 140 -7.02 13.05 13.23
C LYS A 140 -5.71 12.96 12.46
N THR A 141 -5.57 13.76 11.40
CA THR A 141 -4.30 13.82 10.68
C THR A 141 -3.41 14.90 11.27
N GLN A 142 -2.11 14.70 11.14
CA GLN A 142 -1.11 15.68 11.60
C GLN A 142 -1.03 16.92 10.69
N TYR A 143 -1.84 16.95 9.62
CA TYR A 143 -1.98 18.08 8.70
C TYR A 143 -2.90 19.12 9.35
N ARG A 144 -2.32 19.96 10.21
CA ARG A 144 -2.88 21.24 10.67
C ARG A 144 -4.37 21.19 11.10
N GLN A 145 -4.68 20.56 12.23
CA GLN A 145 -6.01 20.56 12.87
C GLN A 145 -7.23 20.30 11.96
N THR A 146 -7.03 19.68 10.78
CA THR A 146 -8.14 19.35 9.88
C THR A 146 -8.32 17.84 9.92
N ASP A 147 -9.45 17.40 10.48
CA ASP A 147 -9.84 16.01 10.45
C ASP A 147 -9.93 15.56 9.00
N SER A 148 -9.22 14.49 8.64
CA SER A 148 -9.27 13.94 7.29
C SER A 148 -10.00 12.60 7.39
N PRO A 149 -11.31 12.60 7.07
CA PRO A 149 -12.08 11.37 7.16
C PRO A 149 -11.53 10.34 6.19
N THR A 150 -11.52 9.10 6.65
CA THR A 150 -11.26 7.94 5.81
C THR A 150 -12.56 7.16 5.71
N ILE A 151 -13.06 7.01 4.49
CA ILE A 151 -14.24 6.21 4.20
C ILE A 151 -13.78 4.81 3.82
N ALA A 152 -14.45 3.79 4.34
CA ALA A 152 -14.23 2.40 3.97
C ALA A 152 -15.51 1.82 3.35
N PHE A 153 -15.39 1.13 2.23
CA PHE A 153 -16.50 0.41 1.60
C PHE A 153 -15.99 -0.82 0.85
N TRP A 154 -16.88 -1.74 0.51
CA TRP A 154 -16.54 -2.96 -0.23
C TRP A 154 -16.77 -2.79 -1.73
N PHE A 155 -15.80 -3.21 -2.53
CA PHE A 155 -15.91 -3.25 -3.99
C PHE A 155 -15.35 -4.57 -4.51
N ASP A 156 -16.21 -5.39 -5.13
CA ASP A 156 -15.84 -6.69 -5.70
C ASP A 156 -14.96 -7.55 -4.76
N GLN A 157 -15.48 -7.80 -3.54
CA GLN A 157 -14.79 -8.57 -2.47
C GLN A 157 -13.47 -7.97 -1.97
N THR A 158 -13.18 -6.70 -2.28
CA THR A 158 -11.99 -6.00 -1.83
C THR A 158 -12.40 -4.77 -1.00
N GLU A 159 -11.80 -4.60 0.18
CA GLU A 159 -12.02 -3.41 1.00
C GLU A 159 -11.30 -2.22 0.36
N VAL A 160 -12.01 -1.11 0.22
CA VAL A 160 -11.51 0.14 -0.34
C VAL A 160 -11.45 1.17 0.76
N HIS A 161 -10.27 1.74 0.99
CA HIS A 161 -10.07 2.88 1.87
C HIS A 161 -9.88 4.14 1.04
N LEU A 162 -10.81 5.08 1.19
CA LEU A 162 -10.82 6.37 0.55
C LEU A 162 -10.46 7.45 1.56
N GLN A 163 -9.23 7.95 1.50
CA GLN A 163 -8.79 9.08 2.31
C GLN A 163 -9.17 10.40 1.64
N ILE A 164 -9.88 11.27 2.35
CA ILE A 164 -10.28 12.58 1.85
C ILE A 164 -9.36 13.63 2.45
N LEU A 165 -8.60 14.33 1.61
CA LEU A 165 -7.73 15.43 2.03
C LEU A 165 -8.24 16.77 1.49
N PRO A 166 -8.07 17.87 2.25
CA PRO A 166 -8.34 19.19 1.73
C PRO A 166 -7.31 19.57 0.66
N SER A 167 -7.68 20.49 -0.24
CA SER A 167 -6.85 20.92 -1.37
C SER A 167 -5.48 21.45 -0.90
N VAL A 168 -5.43 22.10 0.26
CA VAL A 168 -4.21 22.65 0.87
C VAL A 168 -3.18 21.59 1.26
N ALA A 169 -3.60 20.34 1.52
CA ALA A 169 -2.70 19.26 1.94
C ALA A 169 -2.00 18.58 0.75
N ARG A 170 -2.39 18.90 -0.49
CA ARG A 170 -1.92 18.26 -1.72
C ARG A 170 -0.41 18.22 -1.86
N HIS A 171 0.25 19.38 -1.73
CA HIS A 171 1.70 19.48 -1.88
C HIS A 171 2.46 18.75 -0.76
N GLN A 172 2.00 18.90 0.48
CA GLN A 172 2.68 18.32 1.63
C GLN A 172 2.51 16.80 1.70
N TYR A 173 1.39 16.25 1.22
CA TYR A 173 1.23 14.80 1.07
C TYR A 173 2.15 14.25 -0.02
N ALA A 174 2.17 14.87 -1.20
CA ALA A 174 2.99 14.44 -2.33
C ALA A 174 4.50 14.42 -2.03
N LYS A 175 4.96 15.28 -1.10
CA LYS A 175 6.36 15.32 -0.67
C LYS A 175 6.76 14.13 0.20
N LYS A 176 5.83 13.59 0.98
CA LYS A 176 6.10 12.55 1.98
C LYS A 176 5.70 11.15 1.54
N ASN A 177 4.74 11.06 0.62
CA ASN A 177 4.14 9.80 0.22
C ASN A 177 4.14 9.67 -1.30
N GLU A 178 4.46 8.47 -1.75
CA GLU A 178 4.33 8.08 -3.15
C GLU A 178 2.86 7.98 -3.54
N ARG A 179 2.53 8.41 -4.75
CA ARG A 179 1.17 8.39 -5.30
C ARG A 179 1.21 8.24 -6.82
N ALA A 180 0.23 7.53 -7.37
CA ALA A 180 0.03 7.43 -8.81
C ALA A 180 -1.31 8.01 -9.22
N ASN A 181 -1.32 8.83 -10.27
CA ASN A 181 -2.55 9.25 -10.93
C ASN A 181 -3.04 8.16 -11.89
N TYR A 182 -4.22 8.38 -12.48
CA TYR A 182 -4.85 7.44 -13.40
C TYR A 182 -3.93 6.99 -14.54
N ARG A 183 -3.24 7.95 -15.19
CA ARG A 183 -2.33 7.64 -16.32
C ARG A 183 -1.12 6.81 -15.89
N GLN A 184 -0.54 7.14 -14.74
CA GLN A 184 0.58 6.39 -14.18
C GLN A 184 0.17 4.95 -13.85
N LEU A 185 -1.03 4.75 -13.29
CA LEU A 185 -1.55 3.40 -13.04
C LEU A 185 -1.80 2.62 -14.34
N GLN A 186 -2.33 3.27 -15.38
CA GLN A 186 -2.48 2.63 -16.70
C GLN A 186 -1.14 2.16 -17.27
N GLN A 187 -0.08 2.97 -17.13
CA GLN A 187 1.27 2.59 -17.56
C GLN A 187 1.77 1.37 -16.78
N LEU A 188 1.63 1.37 -15.45
CA LEU A 188 2.02 0.22 -14.62
C LEU A 188 1.29 -1.08 -14.99
N ILE A 189 0.02 -0.98 -15.39
CA ILE A 189 -0.76 -2.13 -15.88
C ILE A 189 -0.19 -2.63 -17.22
N ALA A 190 0.09 -1.73 -18.16
CA ALA A 190 0.66 -2.07 -19.46
C ALA A 190 2.05 -2.70 -19.34
N ASP A 191 2.90 -2.19 -18.44
CA ASP A 191 4.25 -2.71 -18.18
C ASP A 191 4.20 -4.15 -17.63
N CYS A 192 3.26 -4.44 -16.71
CA CYS A 192 3.06 -5.79 -16.19
C CYS A 192 2.59 -6.78 -17.25
N GLN A 193 1.64 -6.38 -18.11
CA GLN A 193 1.13 -7.24 -19.18
C GLN A 193 2.19 -7.54 -20.24
N SER A 194 3.08 -6.58 -20.51
CA SER A 194 4.21 -6.75 -21.43
C SER A 194 5.21 -7.80 -20.90
N THR A 195 5.45 -7.81 -19.60
CA THR A 195 6.37 -8.75 -18.94
C THR A 195 5.83 -10.19 -18.97
N GLN A 196 4.52 -10.38 -18.80
CA GLN A 196 3.87 -11.71 -18.84
C GLN A 196 3.83 -12.32 -20.24
N THR A 197 3.74 -11.48 -21.28
CA THR A 197 3.68 -11.95 -22.69
C THR A 197 5.03 -12.55 -23.12
N LEU A 198 6.15 -11.95 -22.69
CA LEU A 198 7.50 -12.43 -23.01
C LEU A 198 7.87 -13.74 -22.29
N ALA A 199 7.32 -13.98 -21.09
CA ALA A 199 7.56 -15.20 -20.32
C ALA A 199 6.73 -16.41 -20.79
N SER A 200 5.77 -16.20 -21.70
CA SER A 200 4.89 -17.26 -22.23
C SER A 200 5.32 -17.78 -23.61
N GLU A 201 6.38 -17.21 -24.19
CA GLU A 201 6.93 -17.58 -25.51
C GLU A 201 8.25 -18.39 -25.44
N GLU A 202 8.73 -18.75 -24.23
CA GLU A 202 9.83 -19.70 -23.99
C GLU A 202 9.32 -21.04 -23.45
#